data_AF-A0A8B9D1G6-F1
#
_entry.id   AF-A0A8B9D1G6-F1
#
_cell.length_a   1.000
_cell.length_b   1.000
_cell.length_c   1.000
_cell.angle_alpha   90.00
_cell.angle_beta   90.00
_cell.angle_gamma   90.00
#
_symmetry.space_group_name_H-M   'P 1'
#
loop_
_entity.id
_entity.type
_entity.pdbx_description
1 polymer ?
#
loop_
_entity_poly.entity_id
_entity_poly.type
_entity_poly.pdbx_seq_one_letter_code
_entity_poly.pdbx_strand_id
1 'polypeptide(L)'
;MGRKLDLSKLTDEEARHVWEVVRRDFDLRKKEEERLEELKCKIDQESSKRAFLTNQSHLNETHCVHCLQPFKFLLNSKRQCLDCHFYTCKSCSRYNKKEQGWVCDPCRLSRYGEKISPWRWEASLEAPRCCSPSTAGCSQGSGTTRHF
;
A
#
# COMPACT_ATOMS: atom_id res chain seq x y z
N MET A 1 14.08 0.12 31.55
CA MET A 1 13.30 0.40 32.78
C MET A 1 12.16 1.35 32.43
N GLY A 2 10.92 0.87 32.40
CA GLY A 2 9.75 1.73 32.17
C GLY A 2 9.34 2.42 33.45
N ARG A 3 9.24 3.76 33.47
CA ARG A 3 8.65 4.49 34.60
C ARG A 3 7.14 4.20 34.60
N LYS A 4 6.62 3.71 35.71
CA LYS A 4 5.18 3.49 35.90
C LYS A 4 4.50 4.85 36.04
N LEU A 5 3.53 5.13 35.18
CA LEU A 5 2.71 6.33 35.27
C LEU A 5 1.73 6.15 36.44
N ASP A 6 1.82 7.01 37.46
CA ASP A 6 0.89 7.01 38.59
C ASP A 6 -0.34 7.85 38.24
N LEU A 7 -1.49 7.18 38.08
CA LEU A 7 -2.77 7.78 37.71
C LEU A 7 -3.71 7.93 38.92
N SER A 8 -3.26 7.57 40.13
CA SER A 8 -4.08 7.60 41.36
C SER A 8 -4.56 8.99 41.77
N LYS A 9 -3.95 10.05 41.19
CA LYS A 9 -4.27 11.45 41.47
C LYS A 9 -5.39 12.02 40.60
N LEU A 10 -5.85 11.27 39.60
CA LEU A 10 -6.94 11.72 38.72
C LEU A 10 -8.28 11.55 39.42
N THR A 11 -9.12 12.56 39.31
CA THR A 11 -10.55 12.44 39.60
C THR A 11 -11.24 11.53 38.57
N ASP A 12 -12.42 11.00 38.89
CA ASP A 12 -13.17 10.14 37.98
C ASP A 12 -13.54 10.87 36.67
N GLU A 13 -13.80 12.18 36.73
CA GLU A 13 -14.05 13.03 35.56
C GLU A 13 -12.83 13.13 34.65
N GLU A 14 -11.66 13.39 35.22
CA GLU A 14 -10.41 13.48 34.46
C GLU A 14 -10.01 12.13 33.88
N ALA A 15 -10.15 11.05 34.66
CA ALA A 15 -9.87 9.69 34.20
C ALA A 15 -10.78 9.30 33.01
N ARG A 16 -12.07 9.64 33.08
CA ARG A 16 -13.03 9.42 31.98
C ARG A 16 -12.64 10.21 30.74
N HIS A 17 -12.27 11.48 30.90
CA HIS A 17 -11.83 12.31 29.78
C HIS A 17 -10.55 11.76 29.12
N VAL A 18 -9.56 11.37 29.93
CA VAL A 18 -8.32 10.73 29.45
C VAL A 18 -8.64 9.44 28.69
N TRP A 19 -9.54 8.61 29.22
CA TRP A 19 -9.96 7.38 28.54
C TRP A 19 -10.62 7.65 27.20
N GLU A 20 -11.48 8.66 27.09
CA GLU A 20 -12.10 9.05 25.82
C GLU A 20 -11.09 9.55 24.78
N VAL A 21 -10.04 10.26 25.22
CA VAL A 21 -8.94 10.67 24.35
C VAL A 21 -8.16 9.44 23.87
N VAL A 22 -7.78 8.55 24.78
CA VAL A 22 -7.04 7.32 24.46
C VAL A 22 -7.85 6.43 23.51
N ARG A 23 -9.14 6.23 23.76
CA ARG A 23 -10.02 5.44 22.89
C ARG A 23 -10.06 6.00 21.47
N ARG A 24 -10.25 7.32 21.31
CA ARG A 24 -10.26 7.97 20.00
C ARG A 24 -8.91 7.86 19.29
N ASP A 25 -7.80 7.98 20.01
CA ASP A 25 -6.46 7.77 19.45
C ASP A 25 -6.27 6.33 18.96
N PHE A 26 -6.74 5.35 19.73
CA PHE A 26 -6.76 3.94 19.31
C PHE A 26 -7.58 3.73 18.03
N ASP A 27 -8.78 4.29 17.96
CA ASP A 27 -9.65 4.18 16.77
C ASP A 27 -9.00 4.82 15.55
N LEU A 28 -8.35 5.98 15.71
CA LEU A 28 -7.62 6.67 14.64
C LEU A 28 -6.44 5.83 14.14
N ARG A 29 -5.63 5.27 15.04
CA ARG A 29 -4.50 4.41 14.68
C ARG A 29 -4.95 3.14 13.96
N LYS A 30 -6.03 2.51 14.43
CA LYS A 30 -6.60 1.33 13.79
C LYS A 30 -7.10 1.65 12.37
N LYS A 31 -7.82 2.76 12.21
CA LYS A 31 -8.32 3.18 10.90
C LYS A 31 -7.18 3.49 9.91
N GLU A 32 -6.11 4.12 10.38
CA GLU A 32 -4.93 4.37 9.55
C GLU A 32 -4.19 3.07 9.18
N GLU A 33 -4.15 2.10 10.09
CA GLU A 33 -3.62 0.77 9.82
C GLU A 33 -4.39 0.06 8.71
N GLU A 34 -5.71 0.01 8.81
CA GLU A 34 -6.59 -0.59 7.80
C GLU A 34 -6.42 0.10 6.44
N ARG A 35 -6.34 1.44 6.42
CA ARG A 35 -6.12 2.23 5.19
C ARG A 35 -4.76 1.92 4.55
N LEU A 36 -3.70 1.75 5.34
CA LEU A 36 -2.36 1.42 4.86
C LEU A 36 -2.31 -0.02 4.32
N GLU A 37 -2.98 -0.95 4.99
CA GLU A 37 -3.07 -2.35 4.57
C GLU A 37 -3.81 -2.49 3.23
N GLU A 38 -4.94 -1.80 3.05
CA GLU A 38 -5.65 -1.76 1.77
C GLU A 38 -4.77 -1.20 0.64
N LEU A 39 -3.96 -0.18 0.95
CA LEU A 39 -3.06 0.42 -0.02
C LEU A 39 -1.93 -0.52 -0.44
N LYS A 40 -1.36 -1.27 0.51
CA LYS A 40 -0.37 -2.33 0.26
C LYS A 40 -0.93 -3.40 -0.65
N CYS A 41 -2.13 -3.89 -0.34
CA CYS A 41 -2.83 -4.89 -1.16
C CYS A 41 -2.97 -4.46 -2.62
N LYS A 42 -3.36 -3.20 -2.86
CA LYS A 42 -3.46 -2.65 -4.22
C LYS A 42 -2.10 -2.62 -4.93
N ILE A 43 -1.02 -2.29 -4.22
CA ILE A 43 0.34 -2.26 -4.77
C ILE A 43 0.80 -3.68 -5.11
N ASP A 44 0.57 -4.65 -4.23
CA ASP A 44 0.95 -6.06 -4.41
C ASP A 44 0.16 -6.74 -5.53
N GLN A 45 -1.13 -6.42 -5.66
CA GLN A 45 -1.94 -6.89 -6.78
C GLN A 45 -1.39 -6.35 -8.11
N GLU A 46 -1.04 -5.07 -8.16
CA GLU A 46 -0.45 -4.44 -9.36
C GLU A 46 0.97 -4.95 -9.65
N SER A 47 1.76 -5.31 -8.64
CA SER A 47 3.09 -5.93 -8.84
C SER A 47 2.95 -7.36 -9.40
N SER A 48 2.02 -8.15 -8.86
CA SER A 48 1.71 -9.50 -9.32
C SER A 48 1.17 -9.51 -10.75
N LYS A 49 0.26 -8.58 -11.06
CA LYS A 49 -0.22 -8.35 -12.43
C LYS A 49 0.92 -8.03 -13.39
N ARG A 50 1.85 -7.15 -12.98
CA ARG A 50 3.03 -6.82 -13.80
C ARG A 50 3.93 -8.04 -14.03
N ALA A 51 4.21 -8.82 -13.00
CA ALA A 51 5.02 -10.03 -13.11
C ALA A 51 4.42 -11.07 -14.08
N PHE A 52 3.10 -11.17 -14.14
CA PHE A 52 2.41 -11.99 -15.13
C PHE A 52 2.58 -11.43 -16.56
N LEU A 53 2.44 -10.12 -16.72
CA LEU A 53 2.49 -9.46 -18.03
C LEU A 53 3.90 -9.33 -18.60
N THR A 54 4.95 -9.31 -17.77
CA THR A 54 6.34 -9.28 -18.24
C THR A 54 6.73 -10.49 -19.08
N ASN A 55 6.04 -11.63 -18.90
CA ASN A 55 6.21 -12.82 -19.73
C ASN A 55 5.59 -12.65 -21.14
N GLN A 56 4.84 -11.58 -21.38
CA GLN A 56 4.26 -11.21 -22.68
C GLN A 56 4.93 -9.94 -23.21
N SER A 57 6.17 -10.09 -23.67
CA SER A 57 7.15 -9.03 -23.97
C SER A 57 6.63 -7.82 -24.78
N HIS A 58 5.64 -8.00 -25.66
CA HIS A 58 5.14 -6.93 -26.54
C HIS A 58 3.92 -6.16 -26.02
N LEU A 59 3.28 -6.62 -24.93
CA LEU A 59 2.06 -5.96 -24.46
C LEU A 59 2.31 -4.51 -24.03
N ASN A 60 3.42 -4.23 -23.35
CA ASN A 60 3.69 -2.87 -22.87
C ASN A 60 4.08 -1.90 -23.99
N GLU A 61 4.44 -2.38 -25.18
CA GLU A 61 4.75 -1.53 -26.31
C GLU A 61 3.47 -0.88 -26.87
N THR A 62 2.35 -1.60 -26.79
CA THR A 62 1.06 -1.27 -27.40
C THR A 62 -0.03 -0.92 -26.40
N HIS A 63 0.08 -1.35 -25.14
CA HIS A 63 -0.93 -1.17 -24.10
C HIS A 63 -0.34 -0.60 -22.80
N CYS A 64 -1.17 0.15 -22.06
CA CYS A 64 -0.84 0.58 -20.71
C CYS A 64 -0.68 -0.64 -19.79
N VAL A 65 0.44 -0.72 -19.05
CA VAL A 65 0.69 -1.87 -18.16
C VAL A 65 -0.35 -2.03 -17.04
N HIS A 66 -1.02 -0.94 -16.65
CA HIS A 66 -1.97 -0.93 -15.54
C HIS A 66 -3.42 -1.17 -15.97
N CYS A 67 -3.95 -0.39 -16.91
CA CYS A 67 -5.35 -0.55 -17.34
C CYS A 67 -5.52 -1.48 -18.53
N LEU A 68 -4.43 -1.96 -19.14
CA LEU A 68 -4.41 -2.81 -20.34
C LEU A 68 -5.14 -2.20 -21.55
N GLN A 69 -5.41 -0.89 -21.53
CA GLN A 69 -5.99 -0.21 -22.68
C GLN A 69 -4.90 0.09 -23.71
N PRO A 70 -5.19 -0.07 -25.01
CA PRO A 70 -4.23 0.21 -26.06
C PRO A 70 -3.88 1.70 -26.10
N PHE A 71 -2.62 2.01 -26.38
CA PHE A 71 -2.22 3.37 -26.71
C PHE A 71 -2.85 3.76 -28.04
N LYS A 72 -3.53 4.90 -28.04
CA LYS A 72 -4.10 5.51 -29.24
C LYS A 72 -3.47 6.88 -29.41
N PHE A 73 -3.03 7.18 -30.63
CA PHE A 73 -2.50 8.50 -30.97
C PHE A 73 -3.52 9.58 -30.53
N LEU A 74 -3.03 10.66 -29.90
CA LEU A 74 -3.78 11.82 -29.37
C LEU A 74 -4.64 11.61 -28.11
N LEU A 75 -5.37 10.50 -27.98
CA LEU A 75 -6.29 10.28 -26.84
C LEU A 75 -5.62 9.59 -25.64
N ASN A 76 -4.70 8.67 -25.91
CA ASN A 76 -3.98 7.88 -24.89
C ASN A 76 -2.49 7.90 -25.20
N SER A 77 -1.89 9.08 -25.06
CA SER A 77 -0.44 9.27 -25.23
C SER A 77 0.35 8.34 -24.30
N LYS A 78 1.34 7.67 -24.87
CA LYS A 78 2.28 6.78 -24.19
C LYS A 78 3.22 7.58 -23.27
N ARG A 79 3.39 7.15 -22.02
CA ARG A 79 4.26 7.79 -21.00
C ARG A 79 5.09 6.75 -20.28
N GLN A 80 6.39 6.94 -20.21
CA GLN A 80 7.26 6.01 -19.47
C GLN A 80 7.34 6.41 -18.00
N CYS A 81 7.13 5.44 -17.10
CA CYS A 81 7.33 5.65 -15.67
C CYS A 81 8.83 5.77 -15.34
N LEU A 82 9.20 6.74 -14.51
CA LEU A 82 10.58 6.91 -14.03
C LEU A 82 11.06 5.75 -13.15
N ASP A 83 10.15 5.12 -12.39
CA ASP A 83 10.53 4.11 -11.38
C ASP A 83 10.62 2.70 -11.97
N CYS A 84 9.61 2.29 -12.72
CA CYS A 84 9.49 0.92 -13.23
C CYS A 84 9.75 0.80 -14.73
N HIS A 85 10.02 1.91 -15.42
CA HIS A 85 10.30 1.99 -16.86
C HIS A 85 9.23 1.43 -17.81
N PHE A 86 8.09 0.95 -17.30
CA PHE A 86 6.94 0.55 -18.11
C PHE A 86 6.18 1.75 -18.66
N TYR A 87 5.56 1.55 -19.82
CA TYR A 87 4.66 2.51 -20.43
C TYR A 87 3.25 2.49 -19.83
N THR A 88 2.71 3.69 -19.65
CA THR A 88 1.42 3.97 -19.02
C THR A 88 0.63 5.01 -19.81
N CYS A 89 -0.69 5.01 -19.62
CA CYS A 89 -1.56 6.05 -20.18
C CYS A 89 -1.63 7.28 -19.27
N LYS A 90 -2.35 8.32 -19.71
CA LYS A 90 -2.54 9.54 -18.94
C LYS A 90 -3.24 9.32 -17.61
N SER A 91 -4.25 8.45 -17.59
CA SER A 91 -5.06 8.21 -16.39
C SER A 91 -4.28 7.49 -15.30
N CYS A 92 -3.38 6.58 -15.69
CA CYS A 92 -2.57 5.73 -14.79
C CYS A 92 -1.23 6.33 -14.37
N SER A 93 -0.97 7.61 -14.70
CA SER A 93 0.29 8.30 -14.39
C SER A 93 0.08 9.74 -13.98
N ARG A 94 1.05 10.30 -13.26
CA ARG A 94 1.09 11.72 -12.88
C ARG A 94 2.49 12.29 -13.14
N TYR A 95 2.54 13.57 -13.49
CA TYR A 95 3.81 14.25 -13.73
C TYR A 95 4.43 14.66 -12.39
N ASN A 96 5.65 14.23 -12.15
CA ASN A 96 6.47 14.67 -11.03
C ASN A 96 7.26 15.92 -11.46
N LYS A 97 6.87 17.08 -10.91
CA LYS A 97 7.52 18.36 -11.22
C LYS A 97 8.98 18.41 -10.76
N LYS A 98 9.34 17.71 -9.68
CA LYS A 98 10.70 17.75 -9.10
C LYS A 98 11.70 16.96 -9.95
N GLU A 99 11.30 15.78 -10.42
CA GLU A 99 12.12 14.89 -11.25
C GLU A 99 11.86 15.08 -12.76
N GLN A 100 10.99 16.02 -13.12
CA GLN A 100 10.62 16.36 -14.50
C GLN A 100 10.17 15.17 -15.38
N GLY A 101 9.46 14.19 -14.81
CA GLY A 101 9.01 13.01 -15.55
C GLY A 101 7.71 12.40 -15.04
N TRP A 102 7.26 11.33 -15.68
CA TRP A 102 6.01 10.67 -15.34
C TRP A 102 6.24 9.52 -14.36
N VAL A 103 5.36 9.40 -13.37
CA VAL A 103 5.36 8.29 -12.42
C VAL A 103 3.98 7.64 -12.44
N CYS A 104 3.94 6.31 -12.51
CA CYS A 104 2.68 5.58 -12.51
C CYS A 104 2.02 5.61 -11.13
N ASP A 105 0.70 5.40 -11.09
CA ASP A 105 -0.04 5.44 -9.82
C ASP A 105 0.50 4.44 -8.79
N PRO A 106 0.80 3.16 -9.13
CA PRO A 106 1.36 2.23 -8.15
C PRO A 106 2.72 2.66 -7.61
N CYS A 107 3.67 3.10 -8.46
CA CYS A 107 4.99 3.53 -7.98
C CYS A 107 4.91 4.81 -7.13
N ARG A 108 4.00 5.74 -7.47
CA ARG A 108 3.75 6.91 -6.61
C ARG A 108 3.22 6.49 -5.23
N LEU A 109 2.31 5.52 -5.18
CA LEU A 109 1.76 5.01 -3.93
C LEU A 109 2.81 4.28 -3.10
N SER A 110 3.69 3.48 -3.73
CA SER A 110 4.85 2.87 -3.05
C SER A 110 5.74 3.92 -2.39
N ARG A 111 6.12 4.98 -3.13
CA ARG A 111 6.91 6.11 -2.57
C ARG A 111 6.21 6.80 -1.39
N TYR A 112 4.88 6.85 -1.38
CA TYR A 112 4.11 7.49 -0.30
C TYR A 112 4.06 6.60 0.94
N GLY A 113 3.87 5.28 0.76
CA GLY A 113 3.88 4.29 1.84
C GLY A 113 5.21 4.24 2.59
N GLU A 114 6.32 4.22 1.85
CA GLU A 114 7.68 4.24 2.42
C GLU A 114 7.95 5.50 3.26
N LYS A 115 7.37 6.65 2.88
CA LYS A 115 7.64 7.93 3.56
C LYS A 115 6.87 8.13 4.84
N ILE A 116 5.65 7.63 4.92
CA ILE A 116 4.73 7.95 6.04
C ILE A 116 4.95 7.05 7.23
N SER A 117 5.24 5.79 6.95
CA SER A 117 5.40 4.80 8.01
C SER A 117 6.45 3.77 7.61
N PRO A 118 7.74 4.15 7.53
CA PRO A 118 8.81 3.26 7.08
C PRO A 118 8.84 1.94 7.87
N TRP A 119 8.83 2.04 9.20
CA TRP A 119 8.83 0.87 10.10
C TRP A 119 7.59 -0.03 9.94
N ARG A 120 6.43 0.52 9.61
CA ARG A 120 5.18 -0.23 9.38
C ARG A 120 5.09 -0.78 7.95
N TRP A 121 5.82 -0.18 7.01
CA TRP A 121 5.94 -0.68 5.65
C TRP A 121 6.91 -1.87 5.58
N GLU A 122 8.09 -1.73 6.21
CA GLU A 122 9.12 -2.77 6.27
C GLU A 122 8.66 -4.03 7.04
N ALA A 123 8.01 -3.86 8.19
CA ALA A 123 7.51 -4.98 9.01
C ALA A 123 6.44 -5.85 8.31
N SER A 124 5.83 -5.38 7.22
CA SER A 124 4.82 -6.14 6.46
C SER A 124 5.39 -6.92 5.28
N LEU A 125 6.67 -6.78 4.92
CA LEU A 125 7.30 -7.64 3.90
C LEU A 125 7.40 -9.11 4.33
N GLU A 126 7.16 -9.38 5.63
CA GLU A 126 7.11 -10.72 6.23
C GLU A 126 5.68 -11.26 6.42
N ALA A 127 4.63 -10.48 6.11
CA ALA A 127 3.24 -10.89 6.23
C ALA A 127 2.74 -11.62 4.96
N PRO A 128 1.74 -12.52 5.06
CA PRO A 128 1.20 -13.22 3.90
C PRO A 128 0.69 -12.21 2.87
N ARG A 129 1.03 -12.45 1.60
CA ARG A 129 0.52 -11.70 0.44
C ARG A 129 -0.98 -11.47 0.60
N CYS A 130 -1.41 -10.24 0.37
CA CYS A 130 -2.77 -9.79 0.62
C CYS A 130 -3.81 -10.81 0.09
N CYS A 131 -4.58 -11.44 0.98
CA CYS A 131 -5.66 -12.35 0.60
C CYS A 131 -6.69 -11.54 -0.21
N SER A 132 -6.93 -11.95 -1.45
CA SER A 132 -7.94 -11.34 -2.32
C SER A 132 -9.34 -11.66 -1.78
N PRO A 133 -10.29 -10.70 -1.69
CA PRO A 133 -11.66 -11.00 -1.27
C PRO A 133 -12.45 -11.86 -2.28
N SER A 134 -11.93 -12.04 -3.50
CA SER A 134 -12.68 -12.57 -4.64
C SER A 134 -12.68 -14.09 -4.78
N THR A 135 -12.06 -14.84 -3.88
CA THR A 135 -12.14 -16.29 -3.86
C THR A 135 -12.45 -16.75 -2.44
N ALA A 136 -13.65 -17.30 -2.24
CA ALA A 136 -13.97 -18.08 -1.07
C ALA A 136 -12.91 -19.19 -0.92
N GLY A 137 -12.06 -19.07 0.11
CA GLY A 137 -11.04 -20.07 0.45
C GLY A 137 -9.62 -19.51 0.51
N CYS A 138 -9.27 -18.78 1.59
CA CYS A 138 -7.87 -18.78 2.05
C CYS A 138 -7.71 -20.03 2.93
N SER A 139 -7.10 -21.09 2.37
CA SER A 139 -6.59 -22.20 3.16
C SER A 139 -5.47 -21.66 4.05
N GLN A 140 -5.68 -21.73 5.36
CA GLN A 140 -4.66 -21.41 6.34
C GLN A 140 -3.52 -22.42 6.17
N GLY A 141 -2.36 -21.94 5.73
CA GLY A 141 -1.12 -22.69 5.83
C GLY A 141 -0.81 -22.90 7.30
N SER A 142 -0.76 -24.17 7.70
CA SER A 142 -0.35 -24.65 9.01
C SER A 142 1.08 -24.20 9.33
N GLY A 143 1.20 -23.09 10.04
CA GLY A 143 2.44 -22.66 10.69
C GLY A 143 2.75 -23.59 11.85
N THR A 144 3.78 -24.41 11.65
CA THR A 144 4.27 -25.42 12.59
C THR A 144 4.72 -24.78 13.90
N THR A 145 4.25 -25.32 15.02
CA THR A 145 4.76 -25.08 16.37
C THR A 145 6.28 -25.25 16.38
N ARG A 146 7.03 -24.17 16.62
CA ARG A 146 8.42 -24.27 17.10
C ARG A 146 8.37 -24.37 18.62
N HIS A 147 8.55 -25.57 19.13
CA HIS A 147 9.17 -25.78 20.43
C HIS A 147 10.63 -25.30 20.35
N PHE A 148 11.02 -24.38 21.22
CA PHE A 148 12.11 -24.50 22.20
C PHE A 148 12.08 -23.28 23.12
#